data_AF-A0A2C6LH56-F1
#
_entry.id   AF-A0A2C6LH56-F1
#
_cell.length_a   1.000
_cell.length_b   1.000
_cell.length_c   1.000
_cell.angle_alpha   90.00
_cell.angle_beta   90.00
_cell.angle_gamma   90.00
#
_symmetry.space_group_name_H-M   'P 1'
#
loop_
_entity.id
_entity.type
_entity.pdbx_description
1 polymer ?
#
loop_
_entity_poly.entity_id
_entity_poly.type
_entity_poly.pdbx_seq_one_letter_code
_entity_poly.pdbx_strand_id
1 'polypeptide(L)'
;MVLADFPLSICGRSLTLDDIEMIRQIIASDPSATREQISRDICRAWSWFKPDGGLKNMSCKVLLLRLHRSGLITLPEPRKSNGNGRKFSRRTEQGKAREKIAGPVQSLLPLELQRVVSKKDSFLWNELIDRYHYLGYTPLPGAQVRYLINSPAGYLCAIGFSAAAWKVAPRDAWIGWSTERRVQNLHLVVDNSRFLIL
;
A
#
# COMPACT_ATOMS: atom_id res chain seq x y z
N MET A 1 -6.18 29.73 -19.41
CA MET A 1 -7.21 28.93 -18.72
C MET A 1 -7.17 27.55 -19.35
N VAL A 2 -6.69 26.53 -18.64
CA VAL A 2 -6.69 25.16 -19.19
C VAL A 2 -8.14 24.67 -19.16
N LEU A 3 -8.77 24.57 -20.33
CA LEU A 3 -10.05 23.88 -20.47
C LEU A 3 -9.75 22.39 -20.28
N ALA A 4 -9.98 21.89 -19.07
CA ALA A 4 -10.05 20.45 -18.86
C ALA A 4 -11.45 19.99 -19.26
N ASP A 5 -11.55 18.97 -20.10
CA ASP A 5 -12.83 18.34 -20.40
C ASP A 5 -13.34 17.61 -19.15
N PHE A 6 -14.52 17.99 -18.69
CA PHE A 6 -15.21 17.37 -17.56
C PHE A 6 -16.28 16.38 -18.07
N PRO A 7 -16.55 15.28 -17.35
CA PRO A 7 -15.99 14.93 -16.04
C PRO A 7 -14.60 14.28 -16.09
N LEU A 8 -13.76 14.57 -15.08
CA LEU A 8 -12.43 13.98 -14.95
C LEU A 8 -12.48 12.70 -14.11
N SER A 9 -12.01 11.57 -14.66
CA SER A 9 -11.91 10.32 -13.89
C SER A 9 -10.52 10.15 -13.28
N ILE A 10 -10.43 10.21 -11.96
CA ILE A 10 -9.17 10.02 -11.21
C ILE A 10 -9.40 9.08 -10.03
N CYS A 11 -8.58 8.04 -9.92
CA CYS A 11 -8.68 7.03 -8.85
C CYS A 11 -10.08 6.38 -8.75
N GLY A 12 -10.78 6.22 -9.88
CA GLY A 12 -12.14 5.65 -9.93
C GLY A 12 -13.24 6.60 -9.46
N ARG A 13 -12.94 7.89 -9.23
CA ARG A 13 -13.93 8.93 -8.95
C ARG A 13 -14.10 9.83 -10.18
N SER A 14 -15.35 10.05 -10.57
CA SER A 14 -15.72 11.06 -11.57
C SER A 14 -15.82 12.41 -10.86
N LEU A 15 -15.09 13.42 -11.34
CA LEU A 15 -15.08 14.76 -10.76
C LEU A 15 -15.84 15.73 -11.67
N THR A 16 -16.71 16.54 -11.06
CA THR A 16 -17.40 17.66 -11.70
C THR A 16 -16.68 18.98 -11.45
N LEU A 17 -17.16 20.07 -12.05
CA LEU A 17 -16.66 21.42 -11.72
C LEU A 17 -16.97 21.79 -10.26
N ASP A 18 -18.14 21.42 -9.75
CA ASP A 18 -18.53 21.65 -8.35
C ASP A 18 -17.59 20.94 -7.37
N ASP A 19 -17.13 19.73 -7.72
CA ASP A 19 -16.11 19.03 -6.93
C ASP A 19 -14.80 19.82 -6.88
N ILE A 20 -14.36 20.43 -8.00
CA ILE A 20 -13.15 21.25 -8.02
C ILE A 20 -13.31 22.48 -7.14
N GLU A 21 -14.47 23.14 -7.19
CA GLU A 21 -14.72 24.34 -6.40
C GLU A 21 -14.81 24.02 -4.90
N MET A 22 -15.44 22.90 -4.53
CA MET A 22 -15.43 22.40 -3.15
C MET A 22 -14.00 22.17 -2.64
N ILE A 23 -13.13 21.55 -3.45
CA ILE A 23 -11.72 21.34 -3.09
C ILE A 23 -11.02 22.67 -2.85
N ARG A 24 -11.24 23.69 -3.71
CA ARG A 24 -10.65 25.02 -3.55
C ARG A 24 -11.12 25.69 -2.26
N GLN A 25 -12.40 25.60 -1.94
CA GLN A 25 -12.96 26.14 -0.70
C GLN A 25 -12.33 25.49 0.54
N ILE A 26 -12.17 24.16 0.56
CA ILE A 26 -11.52 23.44 1.66
C ILE A 26 -10.04 23.84 1.80
N ILE A 27 -9.34 24.08 0.69
CA ILE A 27 -7.95 24.57 0.73
C ILE A 27 -7.89 26.00 1.27
N ALA A 28 -8.83 26.87 0.86
CA ALA A 28 -8.86 28.27 1.24
C ALA A 28 -9.32 28.51 2.69
N SER A 29 -10.12 27.60 3.27
CA SER A 29 -10.68 27.76 4.62
C SER A 29 -9.63 27.73 5.73
N ASP A 30 -8.48 27.10 5.50
CA ASP A 30 -7.36 27.09 6.44
C ASP A 30 -6.02 27.12 5.68
N PRO A 31 -5.41 28.31 5.52
CA PRO A 31 -4.10 28.46 4.88
C PRO A 31 -2.97 27.73 5.62
N SER A 32 -3.16 27.39 6.90
CA SER A 32 -2.21 26.66 7.72
C SER A 32 -2.41 25.13 7.63
N ALA A 33 -3.41 24.67 6.89
CA ALA A 33 -3.68 23.24 6.74
C ALA A 33 -2.53 22.52 6.04
N THR A 34 -2.20 21.33 6.52
CA THR A 34 -1.27 20.44 5.81
C THR A 34 -1.99 19.74 4.66
N ARG A 35 -1.24 19.31 3.62
CA ARG A 35 -1.80 18.44 2.56
C ARG A 35 -2.48 17.18 3.11
N GLU A 36 -2.04 16.68 4.26
CA GLU A 36 -2.67 15.55 4.98
C GLU A 36 -4.03 15.92 5.56
N GLN A 37 -4.16 17.11 6.14
CA GLN A 37 -5.41 17.59 6.71
C GLN A 37 -6.43 17.82 5.58
N ILE A 38 -6.03 18.52 4.53
CA ILE A 38 -6.84 18.79 3.33
C ILE A 38 -7.40 17.48 2.74
N SER A 39 -6.56 16.44 2.57
CA SER A 39 -7.02 15.18 1.99
C SER A 39 -8.01 14.43 2.90
N ARG A 40 -7.91 14.57 4.23
CA ARG A 40 -8.88 13.99 5.17
C ARG A 40 -10.20 14.73 5.12
N ASP A 41 -10.18 16.06 5.09
CA ASP A 41 -11.39 16.88 5.08
C ASP A 41 -12.18 16.67 3.79
N ILE A 42 -11.50 16.58 2.65
CA ILE A 42 -12.10 16.22 1.38
C ILE A 42 -12.69 14.80 1.40
N CYS A 43 -11.95 13.82 1.95
CA CYS A 43 -12.50 12.48 2.11
C CYS A 43 -13.76 12.46 2.99
N ARG A 44 -13.84 13.28 4.04
CA ARG A 44 -15.03 13.39 4.89
C ARG A 44 -16.18 14.06 4.15
N ALA A 45 -15.92 15.18 3.48
CA ALA A 45 -16.93 15.93 2.72
C ALA A 45 -17.58 15.10 1.61
N TRP A 46 -16.81 14.19 1.00
CA TRP A 46 -17.30 13.26 -0.02
C TRP A 46 -17.80 11.92 0.51
N SER A 47 -17.81 11.70 1.82
CA SER A 47 -18.03 10.38 2.44
C SER A 47 -17.21 9.27 1.76
N TRP A 48 -15.95 9.56 1.43
CA TRP A 48 -15.10 8.70 0.64
C TRP A 48 -14.32 7.72 1.52
N PHE A 49 -14.97 6.60 1.83
CA PHE A 49 -14.46 5.56 2.73
C PHE A 49 -13.98 4.31 1.99
N LYS A 50 -13.12 3.56 2.67
CA LYS A 50 -12.74 2.18 2.36
C LYS A 50 -13.82 1.22 2.90
N PRO A 51 -13.85 -0.05 2.46
CA PRO A 51 -14.75 -1.06 3.02
C PRO A 51 -14.60 -1.28 4.54
N ASP A 52 -13.42 -0.98 5.10
CA ASP A 52 -13.14 -1.06 6.54
C ASP A 52 -13.57 0.19 7.33
N GLY A 53 -14.27 1.14 6.71
CA GLY A 53 -14.72 2.40 7.32
C GLY A 53 -13.65 3.50 7.39
N GLY A 54 -12.38 3.21 7.09
CA GLY A 54 -11.33 4.23 7.07
C GLY A 54 -11.42 5.15 5.86
N LEU A 55 -10.96 6.40 5.97
CA LEU A 55 -10.93 7.34 4.83
C LEU A 55 -10.06 6.83 3.66
N LYS A 56 -10.47 7.07 2.41
CA LYS A 56 -9.66 6.84 1.19
C LYS A 56 -8.57 7.90 0.98
N ASN A 57 -7.84 8.19 2.05
CA ASN A 57 -6.89 9.30 2.15
C ASN A 57 -5.77 9.22 1.10
N MET A 58 -5.21 8.01 0.84
CA MET A 58 -4.16 7.86 -0.17
C MET A 58 -4.68 8.09 -1.60
N SER A 59 -5.87 7.60 -1.94
CA SER A 59 -6.51 7.88 -3.23
C SER A 59 -6.80 9.37 -3.39
N CYS A 60 -7.26 10.03 -2.33
CA CYS A 60 -7.49 11.48 -2.33
C CYS A 60 -6.19 12.25 -2.56
N LYS A 61 -5.09 11.92 -1.87
CA LYS A 61 -3.79 12.58 -2.10
C LYS A 61 -3.29 12.41 -3.55
N VAL A 62 -3.42 11.23 -4.13
CA VAL A 62 -3.05 11.00 -5.54
C VAL A 62 -3.90 11.85 -6.46
N LEU A 63 -5.21 11.92 -6.20
CA LEU A 63 -6.15 12.77 -6.93
C LEU A 63 -5.76 14.26 -6.83
N LEU A 64 -5.55 14.77 -5.62
CA LEU A 64 -5.16 16.17 -5.39
C LEU A 64 -3.82 16.52 -6.05
N LEU A 65 -2.84 15.62 -5.97
CA LEU A 65 -1.55 15.83 -6.65
C LEU A 65 -1.71 15.89 -8.16
N ARG A 66 -2.61 15.10 -8.76
CA ARG A 66 -2.88 15.13 -10.19
C ARG A 66 -3.57 16.44 -10.60
N LEU A 67 -4.58 16.88 -9.84
CA LEU A 67 -5.26 18.15 -10.06
C LEU A 67 -4.32 19.35 -9.92
N HIS A 68 -3.42 19.30 -8.93
CA HIS A 68 -2.43 20.34 -8.71
C HIS A 68 -1.43 20.44 -9.87
N ARG A 69 -0.93 19.29 -10.35
CA ARG A 69 -0.01 19.23 -11.50
C ARG A 69 -0.67 19.67 -12.80
N SER A 70 -1.99 19.50 -12.95
CA SER A 70 -2.72 20.00 -14.10
C SER A 70 -3.15 21.47 -13.96
N GLY A 71 -2.78 22.15 -12.87
CA GLY A 71 -3.10 23.57 -12.64
C GLY A 71 -4.57 23.83 -12.30
N LEU A 72 -5.36 22.80 -11.96
CA LEU A 72 -6.78 22.97 -11.61
C LEU A 72 -6.97 23.45 -10.17
N ILE A 73 -6.02 23.12 -9.28
CA ILE A 73 -5.97 23.56 -7.88
C ILE A 73 -4.53 23.91 -7.47
N THR A 74 -4.37 24.69 -6.41
CA THR A 74 -3.06 24.97 -5.81
C THR A 74 -3.00 24.36 -4.41
N LEU A 75 -2.09 23.40 -4.21
CA LEU A 75 -1.85 22.81 -2.89
C LEU A 75 -0.77 23.59 -2.14
N PRO A 76 -0.84 23.70 -0.79
CA PRO A 76 0.22 24.32 0.01
C PRO A 76 1.54 23.57 -0.16
N GLU A 77 2.68 24.23 0.05
CA GLU A 77 3.99 23.58 -0.11
C GLU A 77 4.17 22.38 0.84
N PRO A 78 4.85 21.30 0.41
CA PRO A 78 5.13 20.16 1.27
C PRO A 78 6.05 20.56 2.44
N ARG A 79 5.61 20.34 3.68
CA ARG A 79 6.42 20.58 4.88
C ARG A 79 7.55 19.57 5.11
N LYS A 80 7.47 18.40 4.47
CA LYS A 80 8.44 17.32 4.59
C LYS A 80 8.80 16.81 3.20
N SER A 81 10.06 16.45 3.02
CA SER A 81 10.52 15.80 1.80
C SER A 81 9.90 14.41 1.64
N ASN A 82 9.79 13.97 0.40
CA ASN A 82 9.29 12.64 0.09
C ASN A 82 10.31 11.59 0.59
N GLY A 83 9.86 10.65 1.41
CA GLY A 83 10.66 9.50 1.85
C GLY A 83 10.68 8.35 0.85
N ASN A 84 9.93 8.42 -0.26
CA ASN A 84 9.88 7.37 -1.28
C ASN A 84 11.27 7.10 -1.86
N GLY A 85 11.56 5.82 -2.11
CA GLY A 85 12.84 5.38 -2.70
C GLY A 85 13.99 5.24 -1.69
N ARG A 86 13.80 5.60 -0.41
CA ARG A 86 14.79 5.29 0.62
C ARG A 86 14.92 3.78 0.76
N LYS A 87 16.14 3.27 0.56
CA LYS A 87 16.47 1.87 0.81
C LYS A 87 16.28 1.56 2.30
N PHE A 88 15.75 0.39 2.59
CA PHE A 88 15.71 -0.11 3.95
C PHE A 88 17.12 -0.52 4.38
N SER A 89 17.53 -0.14 5.59
CA SER A 89 18.90 -0.34 6.08
C SER A 89 18.98 -0.81 7.51
N ARG A 90 17.85 -1.02 8.19
CA ARG A 90 17.84 -1.47 9.58
C ARG A 90 18.38 -2.89 9.67
N ARG A 91 19.27 -3.12 10.63
CA ARG A 91 19.90 -4.41 10.94
C ARG A 91 19.87 -4.62 12.46
N THR A 92 19.45 -5.80 12.90
CA THR A 92 19.36 -6.22 14.30
C THR A 92 19.94 -7.62 14.47
N GLU A 93 20.25 -8.01 15.71
CA GLU A 93 20.66 -9.38 16.05
C GLU A 93 19.54 -10.39 15.75
N GLN A 94 18.28 -10.01 16.00
CA GLN A 94 17.12 -10.88 15.77
C GLN A 94 16.96 -11.27 14.29
N GLY A 95 17.36 -10.39 13.38
CA GLY A 95 17.34 -10.64 11.93
C GLY A 95 18.62 -11.24 11.36
N LYS A 96 19.61 -11.63 12.18
CA LYS A 96 20.81 -12.31 11.69
C LYS A 96 20.52 -13.75 11.27
N ALA A 97 21.38 -14.27 10.38
CA ALA A 97 21.30 -15.64 9.91
C ALA A 97 21.56 -16.58 11.08
N ARG A 98 20.82 -17.68 11.12
CA ARG A 98 21.00 -18.76 12.09
C ARG A 98 21.70 -19.94 11.41
N GLU A 99 22.05 -20.93 12.21
CA GLU A 99 22.59 -22.19 11.70
C GLU A 99 21.57 -22.86 10.78
N LYS A 100 22.08 -23.54 9.75
CA LYS A 100 21.24 -24.32 8.84
C LYS A 100 20.58 -25.44 9.62
N ILE A 101 19.28 -25.52 9.49
CA ILE A 101 18.50 -26.60 10.09
C ILE A 101 18.52 -27.78 9.12
N ALA A 102 19.00 -28.93 9.60
CA ALA A 102 18.95 -30.19 8.89
C ALA A 102 18.17 -31.21 9.72
N GLY A 103 17.18 -31.86 9.12
CA GLY A 103 16.35 -32.84 9.82
C GLY A 103 14.93 -32.94 9.24
N PRO A 104 14.11 -33.83 9.79
CA PRO A 104 12.72 -33.96 9.40
C PRO A 104 11.91 -32.73 9.80
N VAL A 105 10.97 -32.31 8.96
CA VAL A 105 10.08 -31.15 9.24
C VAL A 105 9.32 -31.32 10.56
N GLN A 106 9.06 -32.55 10.98
CA GLN A 106 8.41 -32.89 12.24
C GLN A 106 9.16 -32.33 13.46
N SER A 107 10.49 -32.21 13.41
CA SER A 107 11.27 -31.63 14.52
C SER A 107 11.11 -30.11 14.64
N LEU A 108 10.47 -29.47 13.66
CA LEU A 108 10.17 -28.03 13.64
C LEU A 108 8.76 -27.72 14.08
N LEU A 109 7.96 -28.74 14.43
CA LEU A 109 6.61 -28.53 14.92
C LEU A 109 6.62 -28.16 16.42
N PRO A 110 5.63 -27.36 16.88
CA PRO A 110 4.59 -26.73 16.06
C PRO A 110 5.13 -25.52 15.28
N LEU A 111 4.55 -25.29 14.10
CA LEU A 111 4.74 -24.04 13.37
C LEU A 111 3.68 -23.02 13.80
N GLU A 112 4.12 -21.81 14.15
CA GLU A 112 3.21 -20.72 14.46
C GLU A 112 3.20 -19.67 13.35
N LEU A 113 2.01 -19.34 12.86
CA LEU A 113 1.79 -18.25 11.91
C LEU A 113 1.46 -16.97 12.68
N GLN A 114 2.48 -16.15 12.94
CA GLN A 114 2.31 -14.87 13.60
C GLN A 114 1.98 -13.76 12.60
N ARG A 115 0.77 -13.21 12.68
CA ARG A 115 0.38 -12.04 11.90
C ARG A 115 1.18 -10.81 12.34
N VAL A 116 1.79 -10.13 11.38
CA VAL A 116 2.55 -8.89 11.60
C VAL A 116 1.57 -7.72 11.76
N VAL A 117 1.35 -7.30 13.00
CA VAL A 117 0.46 -6.18 13.35
C VAL A 117 1.20 -5.03 14.03
N SER A 118 2.30 -5.32 14.74
CA SER A 118 3.05 -4.30 15.48
C SER A 118 4.13 -3.64 14.61
N LYS A 119 4.52 -2.42 15.00
CA LYS A 119 5.64 -1.71 14.37
C LYS A 119 6.96 -2.50 14.50
N LYS A 120 7.18 -3.17 15.64
CA LYS A 120 8.36 -4.00 15.90
C LYS A 120 8.43 -5.16 14.92
N ASP A 121 7.35 -5.93 14.79
CA ASP A 121 7.28 -7.09 13.89
C ASP A 121 7.36 -6.65 12.44
N SER A 122 6.77 -5.50 12.09
CA SER A 122 6.89 -4.92 10.75
C SER A 122 8.35 -4.63 10.40
N PHE A 123 9.16 -4.13 11.34
CA PHE A 123 10.56 -3.88 11.09
C PHE A 123 11.37 -5.16 10.95
N LEU A 124 11.11 -6.16 11.79
CA LEU A 124 11.77 -7.45 11.69
C LEU A 124 11.44 -8.13 10.36
N TRP A 125 10.17 -8.16 9.97
CA TRP A 125 9.75 -8.71 8.68
C TRP A 125 10.44 -7.99 7.51
N ASN A 126 10.46 -6.65 7.53
CA ASN A 126 11.14 -5.88 6.48
C ASN A 126 12.63 -6.21 6.43
N GLU A 127 13.27 -6.35 7.59
CA GLU A 127 14.68 -6.71 7.69
C GLU A 127 14.98 -8.10 7.13
N LEU A 128 14.18 -9.11 7.47
CA LEU A 128 14.36 -10.47 6.95
C LEU A 128 14.21 -10.52 5.42
N ILE A 129 13.17 -9.85 4.90
CA ILE A 129 12.98 -9.73 3.44
C ILE A 129 14.14 -8.99 2.79
N ASP A 130 14.62 -7.90 3.39
CA ASP A 130 15.73 -7.12 2.84
C ASP A 130 17.06 -7.89 2.83
N ARG A 131 17.30 -8.71 3.84
CA ARG A 131 18.54 -9.50 3.97
C ARG A 131 18.57 -10.72 3.05
N TYR A 132 17.44 -11.44 2.94
CA TYR A 132 17.45 -12.83 2.46
C TYR A 132 16.55 -13.08 1.25
N HIS A 133 15.53 -12.26 1.01
CA HIS A 133 14.73 -12.41 -0.20
C HIS A 133 15.51 -11.87 -1.40
N TYR A 134 15.58 -12.62 -2.50
CA TYR A 134 16.37 -12.26 -3.69
C TYR A 134 15.99 -10.91 -4.34
N LEU A 135 14.75 -10.44 -4.14
CA LEU A 135 14.30 -9.10 -4.57
C LEU A 135 14.56 -7.98 -3.56
N GLY A 136 15.05 -8.29 -2.36
CA GLY A 136 15.15 -7.37 -1.25
C GLY A 136 13.80 -6.78 -0.80
N TYR A 137 13.88 -5.81 0.12
CA TYR A 137 12.69 -5.14 0.63
C TYR A 137 12.33 -3.92 -0.21
N THR A 138 11.10 -3.93 -0.68
CA THR A 138 10.37 -2.74 -1.16
C THR A 138 9.01 -2.70 -0.47
N PRO A 139 8.46 -1.50 -0.17
CA PRO A 139 7.12 -1.40 0.39
C PRO A 139 6.09 -2.11 -0.49
N LEU A 140 5.27 -2.97 0.13
CA LEU A 140 4.20 -3.68 -0.59
C LEU A 140 3.10 -2.70 -1.02
N PRO A 141 2.52 -2.87 -2.22
CA PRO A 141 1.48 -2.00 -2.72
C PRO A 141 0.13 -2.27 -2.02
N GLY A 142 -0.68 -1.23 -1.87
CA GLY A 142 -2.08 -1.37 -1.46
C GLY A 142 -2.29 -2.00 -0.08
N ALA A 143 -3.43 -2.69 0.08
CA ALA A 143 -3.73 -3.45 1.28
C ALA A 143 -2.80 -4.66 1.36
N GLN A 144 -2.32 -4.97 2.57
CA GLN A 144 -1.35 -6.05 2.77
C GLN A 144 -1.62 -6.82 4.06
N VAL A 145 -1.23 -8.10 4.04
CA VAL A 145 -1.12 -8.93 5.23
C VAL A 145 0.22 -9.66 5.19
N ARG A 146 0.90 -9.72 6.33
CA ARG A 146 2.24 -10.28 6.45
C ARG A 146 2.28 -11.22 7.63
N TYR A 147 3.07 -12.27 7.50
CA TYR A 147 3.27 -13.27 8.54
C TYR A 147 4.75 -13.55 8.73
N LEU A 148 5.12 -13.76 9.98
CA LEU A 148 6.34 -14.46 10.37
C LEU A 148 5.94 -15.87 10.78
N ILE A 149 6.62 -16.87 10.22
CA ILE A 149 6.43 -18.27 10.61
C ILE A 149 7.58 -18.62 11.53
N ASN A 150 7.26 -19.09 12.73
CA ASN A 150 8.26 -19.49 13.71
C ASN A 150 8.01 -20.92 14.21
N SER A 151 9.01 -21.44 14.90
CA SER A 151 9.03 -22.71 15.61
C SER A 151 9.90 -22.56 16.89
N PRO A 152 10.04 -23.59 17.74
CA PRO A 152 11.01 -23.57 18.82
C PRO A 152 12.46 -23.30 18.35
N ALA A 153 12.80 -23.60 17.10
CA ALA A 153 14.12 -23.30 16.51
C ALA A 153 14.28 -21.81 16.11
N GLY A 154 13.19 -21.04 16.10
CA GLY A 154 13.15 -19.62 15.74
C GLY A 154 12.31 -19.32 14.50
N TYR A 155 12.55 -18.16 13.89
CA TYR A 155 11.91 -17.78 12.64
C TYR A 155 12.41 -18.65 11.50
N LEU A 156 11.47 -19.23 10.75
CA LEU A 156 11.74 -20.10 9.62
C LEU A 156 11.35 -19.44 8.30
N CYS A 157 10.25 -18.68 8.29
CA CYS A 157 9.77 -18.05 7.06
C CYS A 157 9.21 -16.64 7.30
N ALA A 158 9.21 -15.84 6.24
CA ALA A 158 8.48 -14.58 6.17
C ALA A 158 7.66 -14.55 4.88
N ILE A 159 6.35 -14.41 5.00
CA ILE A 159 5.45 -14.35 3.84
C ILE A 159 4.64 -13.05 3.86
N GLY A 160 4.32 -12.53 2.69
CA GLY A 160 3.54 -11.31 2.54
C GLY A 160 2.62 -11.37 1.33
N PHE A 161 1.36 -11.00 1.55
CA PHE A 161 0.36 -10.84 0.52
C PHE A 161 0.00 -9.37 0.40
N SER A 162 -0.27 -8.93 -0.83
CA SER A 162 -0.69 -7.56 -1.11
C SER A 162 -1.85 -7.51 -2.10
N ALA A 163 -2.40 -6.32 -2.32
CA ALA A 163 -3.45 -6.10 -3.30
C ALA A 163 -2.96 -6.53 -4.69
N ALA A 164 -3.85 -7.16 -5.46
CA ALA A 164 -3.50 -7.67 -6.77
C ALA A 164 -2.94 -6.60 -7.72
N ALA A 165 -1.90 -6.98 -8.47
CA ALA A 165 -1.37 -6.17 -9.54
C ALA A 165 -2.45 -5.89 -10.60
N TRP A 166 -2.47 -4.64 -11.10
CA TRP A 166 -3.56 -4.13 -11.93
C TRP A 166 -3.81 -4.96 -13.20
N LYS A 167 -2.75 -5.40 -13.87
CA LYS A 167 -2.82 -6.25 -15.07
C LYS A 167 -1.77 -7.34 -14.99
N VAL A 168 -2.20 -8.59 -15.04
CA VAL A 168 -1.32 -9.75 -15.10
C VAL A 168 -1.93 -10.68 -16.14
N ALA A 169 -1.40 -10.64 -17.37
CA ALA A 169 -2.01 -11.34 -18.49
C ALA A 169 -2.19 -12.86 -18.25
N PRO A 170 -1.22 -13.60 -17.67
CA PRO A 170 -1.42 -15.01 -17.35
C PRO A 170 -2.57 -15.26 -16.36
N ARG A 171 -2.69 -14.44 -15.31
CA ARG A 171 -3.79 -14.53 -14.34
C ARG A 171 -5.12 -14.22 -15.02
N ASP A 172 -5.20 -13.10 -15.72
CA ASP A 172 -6.45 -12.63 -16.33
C ASP A 172 -6.95 -13.65 -17.39
N ALA A 173 -6.03 -14.26 -18.14
CA ALA A 173 -6.34 -15.34 -19.09
C ALA A 173 -6.80 -16.63 -18.39
N TRP A 174 -6.13 -17.04 -17.31
CA TRP A 174 -6.50 -18.25 -16.56
C TRP A 174 -7.87 -18.13 -15.88
N ILE A 175 -8.20 -16.97 -15.30
CA ILE A 175 -9.53 -16.72 -14.72
C ILE A 175 -10.60 -16.53 -15.82
N GLY A 176 -10.19 -16.19 -17.04
CA GLY A 176 -11.12 -15.89 -18.15
C GLY A 176 -11.78 -14.51 -18.00
N TRP A 177 -11.08 -13.53 -17.43
CA TRP A 177 -11.61 -12.19 -17.24
C TRP A 177 -11.53 -11.36 -18.52
N SER A 178 -12.65 -10.70 -18.85
CA SER A 178 -12.61 -9.50 -19.68
C SER A 178 -11.97 -8.33 -18.90
N THR A 179 -11.62 -7.25 -19.60
CA THR A 179 -11.08 -6.05 -18.96
C THR A 179 -12.03 -5.49 -17.91
N GLU A 180 -13.33 -5.48 -18.19
CA GLU A 180 -14.40 -4.97 -17.34
C GLU A 180 -14.56 -5.84 -16.10
N ARG A 181 -14.63 -7.17 -16.30
CA ARG A 181 -14.71 -8.14 -15.19
C ARG A 181 -13.50 -8.07 -14.29
N ARG A 182 -12.29 -7.89 -14.83
CA ARG A 182 -11.10 -7.66 -14.01
C ARG A 182 -11.26 -6.42 -13.16
N VAL A 183 -11.62 -5.27 -13.73
CA VAL A 183 -11.75 -4.02 -12.97
C VAL A 183 -12.75 -4.18 -11.81
N GLN A 184 -13.85 -4.89 -12.03
CA GLN A 184 -14.86 -5.16 -11.01
C GLN A 184 -14.35 -6.12 -9.92
N ASN A 185 -13.64 -7.18 -10.30
CA ASN A 185 -13.32 -8.29 -9.39
C ASN A 185 -11.89 -8.28 -8.84
N LEU A 186 -11.01 -7.39 -9.31
CA LEU A 186 -9.59 -7.40 -8.94
C LEU A 186 -9.37 -7.29 -7.42
N HIS A 187 -10.26 -6.57 -6.73
CA HIS A 187 -10.20 -6.40 -5.28
C HIS A 187 -10.44 -7.71 -4.49
N LEU A 188 -10.90 -8.78 -5.14
CA LEU A 188 -11.10 -10.11 -4.56
C LEU A 188 -9.85 -11.00 -4.69
N VAL A 189 -8.80 -10.52 -5.37
CA VAL A 189 -7.55 -11.25 -5.58
C VAL A 189 -6.43 -10.63 -4.74
N VAL A 190 -5.56 -11.48 -4.23
CA VAL A 190 -4.34 -11.09 -3.52
C VAL A 190 -3.12 -11.68 -4.21
N ASP A 191 -2.04 -10.91 -4.27
CA ASP A 191 -0.76 -11.36 -4.80
C ASP A 191 0.13 -11.86 -3.67
N ASN A 192 0.70 -13.05 -3.82
CA ASN A 192 1.81 -13.47 -2.96
C ASN A 192 3.06 -12.66 -3.33
N SER A 193 3.28 -11.58 -2.58
CA SER A 193 4.26 -10.55 -2.93
C SER A 193 5.65 -10.87 -2.41
N ARG A 194 5.74 -11.64 -1.32
CA ARG A 194 7.00 -12.14 -0.76
C ARG A 194 6.79 -13.54 -0.20
N PHE A 195 7.71 -14.43 -0.53
CA PHE A 195 7.79 -15.77 0.01
C PHE A 195 9.26 -16.06 0.32
N LEU A 196 9.60 -16.08 1.61
CA LEU A 196 10.96 -16.30 2.08
C LEU A 196 10.97 -17.48 3.06
N ILE A 197 11.89 -18.42 2.82
CA ILE A 197 12.34 -19.44 3.76
C ILE A 197 13.78 -19.08 4.13
N LEU A 198 14.10 -19.08 5.42
CA LEU A 198 15.38 -18.64 5.99
C LEU A 198 16.44 -19.75 6.03
#